data_AF-A0A3A5V5K0-F1
#
_entry.id   AF-A0A3A5V5K0-F1
#
_cell.length_a   1.000
_cell.length_b   1.000
_cell.length_c   1.000
_cell.angle_alpha   90.00
_cell.angle_beta   90.00
_cell.angle_gamma   90.00
#
_symmetry.space_group_name_H-M   'P 1'
#
loop_
_entity.id
_entity.type
_entity.pdbx_description
1 polymer ?
#
loop_
_entity_poly.entity_id
_entity_poly.type
_entity_poly.pdbx_seq_one_letter_code
_entity_poly.pdbx_strand_id
1 'polypeptide(L)'
;MINLGDRNIHLSYEQGSGGTSLCLTIAKNYLKNGKKVIWLSKYLPDRERTAQIFWELKSKELEKITFIQIENNLEEASKVLNYFSLKIDYEDIIIIDDWCAKDGRAKKKDIEALKNIVLNYKNTKILASSASYSNAGNNMQIWGSKGGSEVNDILDTIFLYRISKMNNVRILKDGADSKRIMLLETGFE
;
A
#
# COMPACT_ATOMS: atom_id res chain seq x y z
N MET A 1 -0.88 11.41 10.66
CA MET A 1 -0.73 10.44 9.55
C MET A 1 -1.68 9.26 9.79
N ILE A 2 -1.99 8.46 8.75
CA ILE A 2 -2.83 7.26 8.89
C ILE A 2 -2.27 6.37 9.99
N ASN A 3 -3.02 6.20 11.06
CA ASN A 3 -2.71 5.15 12.02
C ASN A 3 -3.25 3.86 11.43
N LEU A 4 -2.35 3.00 10.94
CA LEU A 4 -2.72 1.68 10.47
C LEU A 4 -3.23 0.80 11.62
N GLY A 5 -3.01 1.20 12.88
CA GLY A 5 -3.34 0.40 14.06
C GLY A 5 -2.66 -0.96 13.96
N ASP A 6 -3.33 -2.00 14.42
CA ASP A 6 -2.90 -3.40 14.25
C ASP A 6 -3.62 -4.09 13.07
N ARG A 7 -4.16 -3.29 12.15
CA ARG A 7 -4.96 -3.76 11.01
C ARG A 7 -4.05 -3.99 9.81
N ASN A 8 -4.37 -5.02 9.03
CA ASN A 8 -3.83 -5.16 7.69
C ASN A 8 -4.72 -4.38 6.73
N ILE A 9 -4.12 -3.52 5.91
CA ILE A 9 -4.84 -2.52 5.13
C ILE A 9 -4.79 -2.83 3.64
N HIS A 10 -5.94 -2.72 3.00
CA HIS A 10 -6.05 -2.56 1.55
C HIS A 10 -6.23 -1.07 1.22
N LEU A 11 -5.20 -0.43 0.65
CA LEU A 11 -5.31 0.91 0.11
C LEU A 11 -5.85 0.87 -1.31
N SER A 12 -7.13 1.20 -1.48
CA SER A 12 -7.73 1.37 -2.79
C SER A 12 -7.69 2.83 -3.22
N TYR A 13 -6.98 3.15 -4.31
CA TYR A 13 -6.74 4.54 -4.68
C TYR A 13 -7.25 4.90 -6.08
N GLU A 14 -7.81 6.10 -6.24
CA GLU A 14 -8.07 6.66 -7.57
C GLU A 14 -6.76 6.83 -8.34
N GLN A 15 -6.70 6.44 -9.61
CA GLN A 15 -5.49 6.62 -10.42
C GLN A 15 -5.08 8.12 -10.49
N GLY A 16 -3.80 8.39 -10.20
CA GLY A 16 -3.27 9.75 -10.11
C GLY A 16 -3.53 10.46 -8.77
N SER A 17 -4.15 9.79 -7.80
CA SER A 17 -4.28 10.33 -6.43
C SER A 17 -2.98 10.25 -5.61
N GLY A 18 -1.99 9.46 -6.07
CA GLY A 18 -0.70 9.31 -5.40
C GLY A 18 -0.60 8.11 -4.47
N GLY A 19 -1.29 6.99 -4.76
CA GLY A 19 -1.25 5.75 -3.97
C GLY A 19 0.17 5.33 -3.56
N THR A 20 1.08 5.16 -4.53
CA THR A 20 2.51 4.85 -4.26
C THR A 20 3.18 5.89 -3.37
N SER A 21 2.88 7.19 -3.54
CA SER A 21 3.44 8.24 -2.66
C SER A 21 2.93 8.14 -1.22
N LEU A 22 1.69 7.69 -1.02
CA LEU A 22 1.16 7.41 0.31
C LEU A 22 1.83 6.18 0.93
N CYS A 23 2.01 5.10 0.16
CA CYS A 23 2.78 3.93 0.58
C CYS A 23 4.22 4.31 0.97
N LEU A 24 4.91 5.14 0.17
CA LEU A 24 6.25 5.65 0.50
C LEU A 24 6.23 6.53 1.76
N THR A 25 5.22 7.38 1.92
CA THR A 25 5.08 8.21 3.13
C THR A 25 4.93 7.33 4.37
N ILE A 26 4.12 6.27 4.30
CA ILE A 26 3.96 5.30 5.38
C ILE A 26 5.30 4.58 5.64
N ALA A 27 5.97 4.08 4.60
CA ALA A 27 7.28 3.45 4.70
C ALA A 27 8.30 4.34 5.42
N LYS A 28 8.41 5.61 5.00
CA LYS A 28 9.27 6.61 5.63
C LYS A 28 9.07 6.68 7.13
N ASN A 29 7.81 6.66 7.57
CA ASN A 29 7.48 6.77 8.99
C ASN A 29 7.80 5.50 9.78
N TYR A 30 7.64 4.31 9.20
CA TYR A 30 8.14 3.08 9.82
C TYR A 30 9.67 3.12 9.99
N LEU A 31 10.40 3.55 8.95
CA LEU A 31 11.86 3.65 8.97
C LEU A 31 12.35 4.67 10.02
N LYS A 32 11.72 5.85 10.11
CA LYS A 32 12.02 6.85 11.16
C LYS A 32 11.81 6.31 12.57
N ASN A 33 10.83 5.43 12.76
CA ASN A 33 10.58 4.76 14.03
C ASN A 33 11.47 3.52 14.24
N GLY A 34 12.48 3.33 13.40
CA GLY A 34 13.44 2.25 13.50
C GLY A 34 12.89 0.87 13.12
N LYS A 35 11.71 0.80 12.49
CA LYS A 35 11.09 -0.44 12.02
C LYS A 35 11.57 -0.79 10.61
N LYS A 36 11.43 -2.05 10.22
CA LYS A 36 11.78 -2.54 8.89
C LYS A 36 10.61 -2.43 7.93
N VAL A 37 10.94 -2.22 6.66
CA VAL A 37 9.98 -2.18 5.56
C VAL A 37 10.42 -3.16 4.49
N ILE A 38 9.55 -4.11 4.15
CA ILE A 38 9.71 -4.91 2.93
C ILE A 38 8.72 -4.39 1.92
N TRP A 39 9.22 -3.91 0.79
CA TRP A 39 8.41 -3.38 -0.31
C TRP A 39 8.39 -4.39 -1.46
N LEU A 40 7.21 -4.86 -1.82
CA LEU A 40 6.99 -5.74 -2.96
C LEU A 40 6.21 -4.99 -4.03
N SER A 41 6.69 -5.04 -5.26
CA SER A 41 6.04 -4.33 -6.35
C SER A 41 6.38 -4.96 -7.68
N LYS A 42 5.42 -4.98 -8.62
CA LYS A 42 5.74 -5.36 -10.00
C LYS A 42 6.72 -4.38 -10.67
N TYR A 43 6.58 -3.10 -10.33
CA TYR A 43 7.44 -2.02 -10.79
C TYR A 43 7.94 -1.27 -9.57
N LEU A 44 9.25 -1.13 -9.43
CA LEU A 44 9.83 -0.32 -8.35
C LEU A 44 9.28 1.11 -8.40
N PRO A 45 9.10 1.76 -7.24
CA PRO A 45 8.67 3.16 -7.23
C PRO A 45 9.69 4.04 -7.95
N ASP A 46 9.18 5.14 -8.50
CA ASP A 46 10.03 6.12 -9.18
C ASP A 46 11.17 6.60 -8.25
N ARG A 47 12.40 6.64 -8.80
CA ARG A 47 13.61 6.89 -8.01
C ARG A 47 13.65 8.32 -7.47
N GLU A 48 13.28 9.30 -8.29
CA GLU A 48 13.27 10.71 -7.91
C GLU A 48 12.23 10.95 -6.82
N ARG A 49 11.02 10.42 -7.01
CA ARG A 49 9.94 10.50 -6.03
C ARG A 49 10.31 9.83 -4.70
N THR A 50 10.97 8.68 -4.77
CA THR A 50 11.45 7.97 -3.58
C THR A 50 12.49 8.80 -2.84
N ALA A 51 13.46 9.38 -3.54
CA ALA A 51 14.49 10.23 -2.96
C ALA A 51 13.90 11.49 -2.30
N GLN A 52 12.94 12.15 -2.96
CA GLN A 52 12.23 13.30 -2.40
C GLN A 52 11.50 12.96 -1.10
N ILE A 53 10.76 11.84 -1.06
CA ILE A 53 10.03 11.44 0.14
C ILE A 53 11.01 11.03 1.25
N PHE A 54 12.05 10.26 0.92
CA PHE A 54 13.03 9.75 1.88
C PHE A 54 14.17 10.71 2.23
N TRP A 55 14.12 11.96 1.77
CA TRP A 55 15.25 12.89 1.89
C TRP A 55 15.74 13.11 3.33
N GLU A 56 14.85 13.02 4.32
CA GLU A 56 15.16 13.19 5.75
C GLU A 56 15.67 11.92 6.43
N LEU A 57 15.65 10.77 5.74
CA LEU A 57 16.08 9.50 6.31
C LEU A 57 17.60 9.42 6.37
N LYS A 58 18.11 8.96 7.50
CA LYS A 58 19.53 8.69 7.74
C LYS A 58 19.92 7.35 7.11
N SER A 59 21.21 7.14 6.84
CA SER A 59 21.72 5.87 6.29
C SER A 59 21.26 4.64 7.09
N LYS A 60 21.32 4.71 8.43
CA LYS A 60 20.84 3.65 9.33
C LYS A 60 19.34 3.33 9.23
N GLU A 61 18.53 4.29 8.78
CA GLU A 61 17.09 4.10 8.55
C GLU A 61 16.86 3.50 7.17
N LEU A 62 17.62 3.94 6.16
CA LEU A 62 17.58 3.40 4.80
C LEU A 62 18.05 1.93 4.73
N GLU A 63 18.96 1.50 5.61
CA GLU A 63 19.37 0.09 5.71
C GLU A 63 18.24 -0.87 6.11
N LYS A 64 17.11 -0.33 6.62
CA LYS A 64 15.95 -1.12 7.08
C LYS A 64 14.86 -1.30 6.03
N ILE A 65 15.04 -0.77 4.81
CA ILE A 65 14.12 -1.03 3.71
C ILE A 65 14.71 -2.03 2.71
N THR A 66 13.90 -2.99 2.29
CA THR A 66 14.23 -3.92 1.20
C THR A 66 13.18 -3.79 0.10
N PHE A 67 13.62 -3.47 -1.11
CA PHE A 67 12.77 -3.46 -2.30
C PHE A 67 12.90 -4.78 -3.04
N ILE A 68 11.76 -5.41 -3.33
CA ILE A 68 11.64 -6.67 -4.05
C ILE A 68 10.76 -6.42 -5.28
N GLN A 69 11.36 -6.55 -6.46
CA GLN A 69 10.61 -6.47 -7.70
C GLN A 69 10.01 -7.85 -8.04
N ILE A 70 8.71 -7.87 -8.34
CA ILE A 70 7.97 -9.07 -8.73
C ILE A 70 8.01 -9.21 -10.25
N GLU A 71 8.74 -10.18 -10.78
CA GLU A 71 8.86 -10.37 -12.23
C GLU A 71 7.61 -11.03 -12.84
N ASN A 72 7.12 -12.11 -12.25
CA ASN A 72 6.04 -12.93 -12.84
C ASN A 72 4.69 -12.74 -12.16
N ASN A 73 4.57 -13.15 -10.89
CA ASN A 73 3.33 -13.11 -10.14
C ASN A 73 3.57 -12.97 -8.64
N LEU A 74 2.53 -12.57 -7.91
CA LEU A 74 2.59 -12.36 -6.47
C LEU A 74 2.86 -13.65 -5.68
N GLU A 75 2.60 -14.83 -6.26
CA GLU A 75 2.89 -16.13 -5.64
C GLU A 75 4.41 -16.36 -5.50
N GLU A 76 5.19 -15.99 -6.51
CA GLU A 76 6.65 -16.05 -6.46
C GLU A 76 7.20 -15.09 -5.41
N ALA A 77 6.63 -13.88 -5.34
CA ALA A 77 6.96 -12.92 -4.29
C ALA A 77 6.71 -13.48 -2.88
N SER A 78 5.62 -14.23 -2.69
CA SER A 78 5.34 -14.93 -1.43
C SER A 78 6.41 -15.95 -1.07
N LYS A 79 7.00 -16.64 -2.06
CA LYS A 79 8.11 -17.59 -1.82
C LYS A 79 9.38 -16.85 -1.40
N VAL A 80 9.65 -15.70 -2.03
CA VAL A 80 10.80 -14.84 -1.66
C VAL A 80 10.65 -14.31 -0.24
N LEU A 81 9.45 -13.90 0.18
CA LEU A 81 9.19 -13.43 1.54
C LEU A 81 9.59 -14.46 2.60
N ASN A 82 9.47 -15.76 2.32
CA ASN A 82 9.82 -16.81 3.29
C ASN A 82 11.28 -16.74 3.73
N TYR A 83 12.20 -16.25 2.88
CA TYR A 83 13.60 -16.02 3.25
C TYR A 83 13.77 -14.84 4.23
N PHE A 84 12.79 -13.96 4.32
CA PHE A 84 12.74 -12.81 5.23
C PHE A 84 11.93 -13.07 6.50
N SER A 85 11.14 -14.16 6.54
CA SER A 85 10.25 -14.50 7.66
C SER A 85 10.96 -14.54 9.03
N LEU A 86 12.22 -14.98 9.08
CA LEU A 86 13.03 -15.02 10.31
C LEU A 86 13.55 -13.63 10.75
N LYS A 87 13.37 -12.59 9.94
CA LYS A 87 13.95 -11.26 10.15
C LYS A 87 12.90 -10.16 10.33
N ILE A 88 11.60 -10.47 10.22
CA ILE A 88 10.52 -9.50 10.34
C ILE A 88 9.78 -9.66 11.66
N ASP A 89 9.59 -8.56 12.38
CA ASP A 89 8.91 -8.52 13.66
C ASP A 89 7.45 -8.03 13.51
N TYR A 90 6.65 -8.09 14.58
CA TYR A 90 5.25 -7.68 14.55
C TYR A 90 5.03 -6.16 14.37
N GLU A 91 6.07 -5.38 14.70
CA GLU A 91 6.07 -3.92 14.54
C GLU A 91 6.57 -3.47 13.15
N ASP A 92 7.09 -4.40 12.33
CA ASP A 92 7.54 -4.13 10.97
C ASP A 92 6.37 -4.13 9.98
N ILE A 93 6.62 -3.72 8.73
CA ILE A 93 5.60 -3.66 7.69
C ILE A 93 6.03 -4.28 6.37
N ILE A 94 5.10 -5.01 5.75
CA ILE A 94 5.15 -5.46 4.37
C ILE A 94 4.24 -4.57 3.54
N ILE A 95 4.79 -3.91 2.52
CA ILE A 95 4.05 -3.06 1.58
C ILE A 95 4.00 -3.77 0.23
N ILE A 96 2.81 -3.94 -0.35
CA ILE A 96 2.60 -4.57 -1.67
C ILE A 96 1.98 -3.54 -2.62
N ASP A 97 2.77 -2.96 -3.53
CA ASP A 97 2.40 -1.83 -4.40
C ASP A 97 2.65 -2.10 -5.89
N ASP A 98 1.67 -2.30 -6.77
CA ASP A 98 0.30 -2.73 -6.55
C ASP A 98 0.24 -4.26 -6.44
N TRP A 99 -0.74 -4.81 -5.70
CA TRP A 99 -0.92 -6.27 -5.60
C TRP A 99 -1.61 -6.89 -6.84
N CYS A 100 -2.29 -6.09 -7.66
CA CYS A 100 -2.90 -6.54 -8.91
C CYS A 100 -2.76 -5.50 -10.03
N ALA A 101 -3.12 -5.89 -11.26
CA ALA A 101 -3.11 -4.97 -12.39
C ALA A 101 -4.01 -3.74 -12.15
N LYS A 102 -3.56 -2.56 -12.62
CA LYS A 102 -4.30 -1.30 -12.51
C LYS A 102 -5.61 -1.31 -13.29
N ASP A 103 -5.65 -2.02 -14.41
CA ASP A 103 -6.82 -2.11 -15.28
C ASP A 103 -7.56 -3.45 -15.12
N GLY A 104 -8.87 -3.43 -15.39
CA GLY A 104 -9.72 -4.61 -15.31
C GLY A 104 -9.91 -5.16 -13.90
N ARG A 105 -10.46 -6.38 -13.82
CA ARG A 105 -10.67 -7.10 -12.55
C ARG A 105 -9.35 -7.72 -12.08
N ALA A 106 -9.17 -7.80 -10.76
CA ALA A 106 -8.07 -8.57 -10.18
C ALA A 106 -8.20 -10.04 -10.61
N LYS A 107 -7.08 -10.67 -10.99
CA LYS A 107 -7.09 -12.09 -11.39
C LYS A 107 -7.18 -12.96 -10.14
N LYS A 108 -7.88 -14.10 -10.24
CA LYS A 108 -8.02 -15.06 -9.13
C LYS A 108 -6.68 -15.43 -8.49
N LYS A 109 -5.67 -15.69 -9.31
CA LYS A 109 -4.29 -15.98 -8.85
C LYS A 109 -3.65 -14.87 -8.02
N ASP A 110 -3.95 -13.59 -8.32
CA ASP A 110 -3.40 -12.45 -7.59
C ASP A 110 -4.10 -12.31 -6.23
N ILE A 111 -5.42 -12.56 -6.19
CA ILE A 111 -6.21 -12.60 -4.95
C ILE A 111 -5.74 -13.75 -4.04
N GLU A 112 -5.58 -14.95 -4.60
CA GLU A 112 -5.09 -16.13 -3.87
C GLU A 112 -3.67 -15.91 -3.32
N ALA A 113 -2.77 -15.32 -4.11
CA ALA A 113 -1.44 -14.98 -3.66
C ALA A 113 -1.44 -13.93 -2.54
N LEU A 114 -2.28 -12.89 -2.65
CA LEU A 114 -2.44 -11.89 -1.60
C LEU A 114 -2.94 -12.53 -0.30
N LYS A 115 -3.97 -13.39 -0.40
CA LYS A 115 -4.49 -14.16 0.75
C LYS A 115 -3.41 -14.99 1.42
N ASN A 116 -2.62 -15.71 0.64
CA ASN A 116 -1.52 -16.52 1.16
C ASN A 116 -0.48 -15.69 1.91
N ILE A 117 -0.11 -14.52 1.36
CA ILE A 117 0.82 -13.60 2.05
C ILE A 117 0.20 -13.13 3.37
N VAL A 118 -1.05 -12.67 3.37
CA VAL A 118 -1.71 -12.16 4.59
C VAL A 118 -1.80 -13.24 5.67
N LEU A 119 -2.12 -14.48 5.31
CA LEU A 119 -2.21 -15.60 6.25
C LEU A 119 -0.83 -16.03 6.78
N ASN A 120 0.19 -16.08 5.92
CA ASN A 120 1.54 -16.50 6.31
C ASN A 120 2.24 -15.46 7.20
N TYR A 121 1.89 -14.19 7.07
CA TYR A 121 2.46 -13.07 7.82
C TYR A 121 1.45 -12.44 8.78
N LYS A 122 0.55 -13.24 9.36
CA LYS A 122 -0.53 -12.77 10.25
C LYS A 122 -0.08 -11.92 11.47
N ASN A 123 1.19 -12.05 11.86
CA ASN A 123 1.76 -11.31 12.99
C ASN A 123 2.46 -10.02 12.55
N THR A 124 2.61 -9.75 11.25
CA THR A 124 3.29 -8.59 10.69
C THR A 124 2.29 -7.68 10.00
N LYS A 125 2.48 -6.37 10.09
CA LYS A 125 1.57 -5.41 9.47
C LYS A 125 1.70 -5.46 7.95
N ILE A 126 0.58 -5.49 7.24
CA ILE A 126 0.54 -5.52 5.78
C ILE A 126 -0.24 -4.33 5.25
N LEU A 127 0.34 -3.64 4.27
CA LEU A 127 -0.32 -2.64 3.44
C LEU A 127 -0.27 -3.10 1.99
N ALA A 128 -1.41 -3.51 1.43
CA ALA A 128 -1.51 -3.83 0.01
C ALA A 128 -2.25 -2.70 -0.71
N SER A 129 -1.76 -2.24 -1.85
CA SER A 129 -2.40 -1.16 -2.63
C SER A 129 -2.91 -1.66 -3.99
N SER A 130 -3.97 -1.02 -4.48
CA SER A 130 -4.42 -1.18 -5.85
C SER A 130 -5.22 0.02 -6.34
N ALA A 131 -5.18 0.28 -7.64
CA ALA A 131 -6.11 1.22 -8.26
C ALA A 131 -7.58 0.83 -7.99
N SER A 132 -8.43 1.81 -7.64
CA SER A 132 -9.87 1.69 -7.57
C SER A 132 -10.49 1.62 -8.98
N TYR A 133 -11.70 1.06 -9.08
CA TYR A 133 -12.53 1.20 -10.27
C TYR A 133 -13.70 2.14 -10.00
N SER A 134 -14.19 2.82 -11.04
CA SER A 134 -15.38 3.66 -10.95
C SER A 134 -16.62 2.77 -10.76
N ASN A 135 -17.37 2.99 -9.68
CA ASN A 135 -18.66 2.35 -9.47
C ASN A 135 -19.74 3.23 -10.09
N ALA A 136 -20.38 2.75 -11.16
CA ALA A 136 -21.40 3.48 -11.90
C ALA A 136 -22.81 3.42 -11.26
N GLY A 137 -22.93 2.86 -10.05
CA GLY A 137 -24.20 2.78 -9.32
C GLY A 137 -24.61 4.11 -8.66
N ASN A 138 -25.89 4.25 -8.34
CA ASN A 138 -26.50 5.41 -7.66
C ASN A 138 -26.06 5.63 -6.19
N ASN A 139 -24.95 5.01 -5.76
CA ASN A 139 -24.50 5.08 -4.37
C ASN A 139 -23.50 6.23 -4.16
N MET A 140 -23.48 6.80 -2.96
CA MET A 140 -22.56 7.87 -2.52
C MET A 140 -21.05 7.50 -2.61
N GLN A 141 -20.72 6.26 -2.99
CA GLN A 141 -19.35 5.77 -3.11
C GLN A 141 -19.00 5.52 -4.57
N ILE A 142 -18.36 6.54 -5.17
CA ILE A 142 -17.98 6.62 -6.59
C ILE A 142 -16.89 5.59 -6.96
N TRP A 143 -16.18 5.05 -5.98
CA TRP A 143 -15.03 4.19 -6.19
C TRP A 143 -15.18 2.86 -5.46
N GLY A 144 -14.91 1.76 -6.16
CA GLY A 144 -14.87 0.41 -5.60
C GLY A 144 -13.45 -0.11 -5.46
N SER A 145 -13.24 -0.96 -4.44
CA SER A 145 -11.97 -1.67 -4.22
C SER A 145 -11.95 -2.99 -4.99
N LYS A 146 -10.79 -3.35 -5.53
CA LYS A 146 -10.60 -4.62 -6.24
C LYS A 146 -10.55 -5.80 -5.27
N GLY A 147 -10.96 -6.97 -5.76
CA GLY A 147 -10.92 -8.22 -4.99
C GLY A 147 -12.22 -8.60 -4.29
N GLY A 148 -13.16 -7.66 -4.12
CA GLY A 148 -14.48 -7.95 -3.55
C GLY A 148 -14.40 -8.49 -2.12
N SER A 149 -15.36 -9.33 -1.73
CA SER A 149 -15.41 -9.93 -0.38
C SER A 149 -14.12 -10.68 -0.04
N GLU A 150 -13.54 -11.37 -1.03
CA GLU A 150 -12.32 -12.15 -0.82
C GLU A 150 -11.13 -11.34 -0.26
N VAL A 151 -11.04 -10.05 -0.60
CA VAL A 151 -10.02 -9.16 -0.04
C VAL A 151 -10.53 -8.45 1.21
N ASN A 152 -11.80 -8.03 1.23
CA ASN A 152 -12.40 -7.36 2.39
C ASN A 152 -12.48 -8.26 3.64
N ASP A 153 -12.51 -9.58 3.47
CA ASP A 153 -12.54 -10.55 4.58
C ASP A 153 -11.19 -10.67 5.30
N ILE A 154 -10.09 -10.19 4.70
CA ILE A 154 -8.72 -10.34 5.24
C ILE A 154 -7.98 -9.00 5.41
N LEU A 155 -8.47 -7.92 4.79
CA LEU A 155 -7.88 -6.59 4.82
C LEU A 155 -8.96 -5.53 5.01
N ASP A 156 -8.71 -4.60 5.92
CA ASP A 156 -9.55 -3.42 6.05
C ASP A 156 -9.27 -2.46 4.89
N THR A 157 -10.33 -2.09 4.17
CA THR A 157 -10.19 -1.23 2.99
C THR A 157 -10.25 0.24 3.37
N ILE A 158 -9.18 0.96 3.05
CA ILE A 158 -9.10 2.42 3.11
C ILE A 158 -9.01 2.94 1.69
N PHE A 159 -9.65 4.08 1.45
CA PHE A 159 -9.65 4.68 0.13
C PHE A 159 -8.90 6.02 0.05
N LEU A 160 -8.29 6.27 -1.10
CA LEU A 160 -7.61 7.54 -1.41
C LEU A 160 -8.12 8.14 -2.71
N TYR A 161 -8.64 9.37 -2.66
CA TYR A 161 -9.19 10.06 -3.83
C TYR A 161 -8.76 11.50 -3.92
N ARG A 162 -8.80 12.07 -5.13
CA ARG A 162 -8.61 13.49 -5.37
C ARG A 162 -9.88 14.26 -5.04
N ILE A 163 -9.74 15.41 -4.39
CA ILE A 163 -10.85 16.38 -4.30
C ILE A 163 -11.07 17.04 -5.66
N SER A 164 -9.98 17.35 -6.37
CA SER A 164 -10.02 17.85 -7.74
C SER A 164 -8.74 17.44 -8.47
N LYS A 165 -8.76 17.45 -9.80
CA LYS A 165 -7.60 17.09 -10.62
C LYS A 165 -6.41 18.05 -10.44
N MET A 166 -6.67 19.30 -10.09
CA MET A 166 -5.68 20.39 -10.07
C MET A 166 -5.11 20.70 -8.68
N ASN A 167 -5.67 20.13 -7.61
CA ASN A 167 -5.18 20.39 -6.27
C ASN A 167 -4.27 19.27 -5.75
N ASN A 168 -3.48 19.58 -4.74
CA ASN A 168 -2.64 18.63 -4.04
C ASN A 168 -3.35 17.99 -2.83
N VAL A 169 -4.65 18.24 -2.66
CA VAL A 169 -5.41 17.71 -1.53
C VAL A 169 -6.08 16.39 -1.93
N ARG A 170 -5.97 15.39 -1.06
CA ARG A 170 -6.66 14.11 -1.18
C ARG A 170 -7.61 13.91 -0.03
N ILE A 171 -8.64 13.11 -0.28
CA ILE A 171 -9.47 12.53 0.77
C ILE A 171 -8.95 11.13 1.01
N LEU A 172 -8.59 10.87 2.25
CA LEU A 172 -8.43 9.52 2.75
C LEU A 172 -9.71 9.14 3.50
N LYS A 173 -10.34 8.02 3.13
CA LYS A 173 -11.60 7.57 3.69
C LYS A 173 -11.45 6.17 4.30
N ASP A 174 -11.82 6.03 5.56
CA ASP A 174 -11.83 4.78 6.32
C ASP A 174 -13.25 4.59 6.88
N GLY A 175 -14.05 3.73 6.25
CA GLY A 175 -15.47 3.58 6.58
C GLY A 175 -16.25 4.91 6.48
N ALA A 176 -16.81 5.35 7.61
CA ALA A 176 -17.54 6.61 7.74
C ALA A 176 -16.59 7.82 7.95
N ASP A 177 -15.37 7.58 8.41
CA ASP A 177 -14.41 8.63 8.69
C ASP A 177 -13.69 9.07 7.42
N SER A 178 -13.40 10.37 7.35
CA SER A 178 -12.60 10.91 6.27
C SER A 178 -11.67 12.00 6.76
N LYS A 179 -10.44 12.00 6.23
CA LYS A 179 -9.43 13.02 6.50
C LYS A 179 -8.98 13.65 5.19
N ARG A 180 -8.82 14.97 5.19
CA ARG A 180 -8.08 15.67 4.13
C ARG A 180 -6.59 15.57 4.42
N ILE A 181 -5.83 15.12 3.43
CA ILE A 181 -4.37 15.04 3.47
C ILE A 181 -3.78 15.77 2.27
N MET A 182 -2.59 16.34 2.42
CA MET A 182 -1.93 17.09 1.36
C MET A 182 -0.75 16.30 0.80
N LEU A 183 -0.66 16.22 -0.53
CA LEU A 183 0.47 15.64 -1.25
C LEU A 183 1.53 16.72 -1.47
N LEU A 184 2.62 16.64 -0.73
CA LEU A 184 3.79 17.49 -0.83
C LEU A 184 4.94 16.75 -1.53
N GLU A 185 6.03 17.48 -1.79
CA GLU A 185 7.26 16.88 -2.31
C GLU A 185 7.81 15.80 -1.34
N THR A 186 7.77 16.08 -0.05
CA THR A 186 8.27 15.19 1.02
C THR A 186 7.31 14.05 1.38
N GLY A 187 6.16 13.94 0.72
CA GLY A 187 5.14 12.91 0.97
C GLY A 187 3.79 13.49 1.39
N PHE A 188 2.99 12.69 2.09
CA PHE A 188 1.67 13.08 2.59
C PHE A 188 1.68 13.58 4.05
N GLU A 189 0.83 14.57 4.34
CA GLU A 189 0.58 15.12 5.69
C GLU A 189 -0.92 15.19 6.03
#